data_AF-A0A830GEY9-F1
#
_entry.id   AF-A0A830GEY9-F1
#
_cell.length_a   1.000
_cell.length_b   1.000
_cell.length_c   1.000
_cell.angle_alpha   90.00
_cell.angle_beta   90.00
_cell.angle_gamma   90.00
#
_symmetry.space_group_name_H-M   'P 1'
#
loop_
_entity.id
_entity.type
_entity.pdbx_description
1 polymer ?
#
loop_
_entity_poly.entity_id
_entity_poly.type
_entity_poly.pdbx_seq_one_letter_code
_entity_poly.pdbx_strand_id
1 'polypeptide(L)'
;MKPEQVEAMRDVCLSERFPTYLQDRNEVIIALAYDTGLRAVELVGLDVDYLDLDVGTVYLPSDLQKGSPPPATLSLERETVRLLRRYLRDRWKDVDAVFPARSSPRLHDTFA
;
A
#
# COMPACT_ATOMS: atom_id res chain seq x y z
N MET A 1 -14.86 5.84 -7.16
CA MET A 1 -14.90 4.45 -7.70
C MET A 1 -15.95 3.70 -6.92
N LYS A 2 -16.77 2.87 -7.56
CA LYS A 2 -17.80 2.10 -6.83
C LYS A 2 -17.17 0.85 -6.17
N PRO A 3 -17.68 0.37 -5.01
CA PRO A 3 -17.11 -0.78 -4.32
C PRO A 3 -16.95 -2.02 -5.21
N GLU A 4 -17.93 -2.32 -6.05
CA GLU A 4 -17.89 -3.48 -6.95
C GLU A 4 -16.78 -3.39 -8.01
N GLN A 5 -16.38 -2.17 -8.39
CA GLN A 5 -15.26 -1.96 -9.32
C GLN A 5 -13.93 -2.20 -8.62
N VAL A 6 -13.81 -1.84 -7.35
CA VAL A 6 -12.61 -2.07 -6.53
C VAL A 6 -12.40 -3.56 -6.31
N GLU A 7 -13.47 -4.29 -5.96
CA GLU A 7 -13.42 -5.75 -5.79
C GLU A 7 -13.02 -6.45 -7.10
N ALA A 8 -13.61 -6.05 -8.24
CA ALA A 8 -13.21 -6.61 -9.54
C ALA A 8 -11.72 -6.33 -9.87
N MET A 9 -11.19 -5.17 -9.49
CA MET A 9 -9.77 -4.87 -9.67
C MET A 9 -8.88 -5.74 -8.76
N ARG A 10 -9.29 -5.97 -7.51
CA ARG A 10 -8.60 -6.86 -6.56
C ARG A 10 -8.59 -8.31 -7.06
N ASP A 11 -9.72 -8.82 -7.56
CA ASP A 11 -9.81 -10.17 -8.13
C ASP A 11 -8.84 -10.36 -9.30
N VAL A 12 -8.72 -9.35 -10.17
CA VAL A 12 -7.77 -9.40 -11.30
C VAL A 12 -6.32 -9.46 -10.82
N CYS A 13 -5.96 -8.82 -9.69
CA CYS A 13 -4.63 -8.92 -9.10
C CYS A 13 -4.25 -10.36 -8.71
N LEU A 14 -5.23 -11.18 -8.32
CA LEU A 14 -5.05 -12.57 -7.90
C LEU A 14 -5.14 -13.59 -9.06
N SER A 15 -5.36 -13.12 -10.29
CA SER A 15 -5.41 -13.98 -11.47
C SER A 15 -4.02 -14.38 -11.99
N GLU A 16 -3.98 -15.36 -12.89
CA GLU A 16 -2.75 -15.81 -13.58
C GLU A 16 -2.09 -14.71 -14.44
N ARG A 17 -2.74 -13.55 -14.63
CA ARG A 17 -2.18 -12.39 -15.33
C ARG A 17 -0.92 -11.84 -14.63
N PHE A 18 -0.81 -12.00 -13.31
CA PHE A 18 0.31 -11.49 -12.54
C PHE A 18 1.11 -12.63 -11.92
N PRO A 19 2.46 -12.54 -11.89
CA PRO A 19 3.29 -13.45 -11.14
C PRO A 19 2.88 -13.49 -9.67
N THR A 20 2.85 -14.67 -9.05
CA THR A 20 2.32 -14.90 -7.69
C THR A 20 2.94 -13.97 -6.64
N TYR A 21 4.24 -13.71 -6.74
CA TYR A 21 4.97 -12.81 -5.82
C TYR A 21 4.59 -11.32 -5.93
N LEU A 22 3.82 -10.93 -6.96
CA LEU A 22 3.30 -9.57 -7.15
C LEU A 22 1.81 -9.44 -6.84
N GLN A 23 1.08 -10.55 -6.73
CA GLN A 23 -0.37 -10.54 -6.59
C GLN A 23 -0.81 -9.84 -5.30
N ASP A 24 -0.31 -10.30 -4.15
CA ASP A 24 -0.60 -9.70 -2.84
C ASP A 24 -0.18 -8.24 -2.76
N ARG A 25 0.99 -7.89 -3.32
CA ARG A 25 1.44 -6.49 -3.39
C ARG A 25 0.43 -5.63 -4.12
N ASN A 26 -0.01 -6.08 -5.31
CA ASN A 26 -0.92 -5.30 -6.15
C ASN A 26 -2.31 -5.19 -5.51
N GLU A 27 -2.80 -6.25 -4.88
CA GLU A 27 -4.07 -6.22 -4.15
C GLU A 27 -4.02 -5.22 -2.99
N VAL A 28 -2.97 -5.26 -2.18
CA VAL A 28 -2.79 -4.34 -1.04
C VAL A 28 -2.67 -2.89 -1.50
N ILE A 29 -1.98 -2.61 -2.61
CA ILE A 29 -1.91 -1.26 -3.20
C ILE A 29 -3.31 -0.71 -3.46
N ILE A 30 -4.20 -1.53 -4.05
CA ILE A 30 -5.58 -1.12 -4.37
C ILE A 30 -6.39 -0.92 -3.09
N ALA A 31 -6.35 -1.88 -2.17
CA ALA A 31 -7.09 -1.82 -0.92
C ALA A 31 -6.68 -0.60 -0.09
N LEU A 32 -5.38 -0.39 0.09
CA LEU A 32 -4.86 0.72 0.88
C LEU A 32 -5.19 2.07 0.25
N ALA A 33 -5.02 2.22 -1.07
CA ALA A 33 -5.36 3.45 -1.77
C ALA A 33 -6.86 3.78 -1.70
N TYR A 34 -7.73 2.75 -1.76
CA TYR A 34 -9.17 2.94 -1.67
C TYR A 34 -9.62 3.33 -0.25
N ASP A 35 -9.09 2.65 0.77
CA ASP A 35 -9.40 2.87 2.18
C ASP A 35 -8.95 4.26 2.66
N THR A 36 -7.69 4.63 2.33
CA THR A 36 -7.07 5.84 2.89
C THR A 36 -7.16 7.07 1.99
N GLY A 37 -7.42 6.88 0.70
CA GLY A 37 -7.39 7.97 -0.29
C GLY A 37 -6.00 8.57 -0.53
N LEU A 38 -4.93 7.85 -0.16
CA LEU A 38 -3.55 8.30 -0.37
C LEU A 38 -3.25 8.56 -1.85
N ARG A 39 -2.46 9.61 -2.09
CA ARG A 39 -1.90 9.87 -3.43
C ARG A 39 -0.85 8.82 -3.77
N ALA A 40 -0.61 8.61 -5.06
CA ALA A 40 0.40 7.66 -5.53
C ALA A 40 1.77 7.89 -4.88
N VAL A 41 2.23 9.15 -4.81
CA VAL A 41 3.53 9.49 -4.18
C VAL A 41 3.58 9.17 -2.68
N GLU A 42 2.47 9.39 -1.96
CA GLU A 42 2.38 9.09 -0.53
C GLU A 42 2.38 7.58 -0.32
N LEU A 43 1.57 6.85 -1.11
CA LEU A 43 1.44 5.41 -1.06
C LEU A 43 2.76 4.69 -1.34
N VAL A 44 3.48 5.07 -2.39
CA VAL A 44 4.78 4.45 -2.72
C VAL A 44 5.89 4.90 -1.78
N GLY A 45 5.72 6.03 -1.09
CA GLY A 45 6.68 6.55 -0.12
C GLY A 45 6.50 5.99 1.30
N LEU A 46 5.48 5.15 1.56
CA LEU A 46 5.31 4.53 2.87
C LEU A 46 6.45 3.56 3.21
N ASP A 47 6.96 3.69 4.42
CA ASP A 47 7.82 2.71 5.08
C ASP A 47 7.00 1.87 6.09
N VAL A 48 7.44 0.65 6.37
CA VAL A 48 6.75 -0.31 7.25
C VAL A 48 6.56 0.25 8.66
N ASP A 49 7.52 1.04 9.15
CA ASP A 49 7.47 1.69 10.46
C ASP A 49 6.34 2.73 10.58
N TYR A 50 5.73 3.17 9.47
CA TYR A 50 4.55 4.03 9.50
C TYR A 50 3.25 3.26 9.69
N LEU A 51 3.29 1.92 9.69
CA LEU A 51 2.13 1.06 9.87
C LEU A 51 2.07 0.53 11.30
N ASP A 52 1.02 0.87 12.03
CA ASP A 52 0.66 0.17 13.26
C ASP A 52 -0.51 -0.77 12.94
N LEU A 53 -0.19 -2.03 12.65
CA LEU A 53 -1.20 -3.01 12.23
C LEU A 53 -1.93 -3.65 13.42
N ASP A 54 -1.46 -3.46 14.65
CA ASP A 54 -2.15 -3.89 15.86
C ASP A 54 -3.26 -2.89 16.23
N VAL A 55 -2.99 -1.59 16.09
CA VAL A 55 -3.98 -0.51 16.24
C VAL A 55 -4.83 -0.35 14.97
N GLY A 56 -4.27 -0.66 13.80
CA GLY A 56 -4.92 -0.49 12.51
C GLY A 56 -4.83 0.94 12.01
N THR A 57 -3.63 1.52 11.98
CA THR A 57 -3.40 2.90 11.52
C THR A 57 -2.18 3.02 10.61
N VAL A 58 -2.19 4.05 9.77
CA VAL A 58 -1.02 4.51 8.99
C VAL A 58 -0.68 5.94 9.36
N TYR A 59 0.59 6.18 9.69
CA TYR A 59 1.15 7.49 9.95
C TYR A 59 1.65 8.14 8.66
N LEU A 60 1.35 9.43 8.48
CA LEU A 60 1.77 10.23 7.34
C LEU A 60 2.65 11.37 7.82
N PRO A 61 3.98 11.23 7.70
CA PRO A 61 4.92 12.32 7.93
C PRO A 61 4.61 13.56 7.07
N SER A 62 4.98 14.75 7.55
CA SER A 62 4.78 16.00 6.82
C SER A 62 5.52 16.03 5.48
N ASP A 63 6.75 15.52 5.44
CA ASP A 63 7.62 15.49 4.25
C ASP A 63 7.11 14.53 3.16
N LEU A 64 6.36 13.50 3.54
CA LEU A 64 5.69 12.60 2.60
C LEU A 64 4.47 13.26 1.93
N GLN A 65 3.84 14.22 2.60
CA GLN A 65 2.61 14.86 2.16
C GLN A 65 2.88 16.09 1.29
N LYS A 66 2.15 16.22 0.18
CA LYS A 66 2.28 17.38 -0.71
C LYS A 66 1.94 18.68 0.03
N GLY A 67 2.86 19.65 -0.03
CA GLY A 67 2.71 20.96 0.62
C GLY A 67 3.11 20.97 2.11
N SER A 68 3.69 19.87 2.60
CA SER A 68 4.19 19.73 3.97
C SER A 68 3.19 20.14 5.07
N PRO A 69 1.94 19.65 5.04
CA PRO A 69 1.00 19.86 6.14
C PRO A 69 1.51 19.19 7.44
N PRO A 70 0.92 19.50 8.61
CA PRO A 70 1.20 18.76 9.83
C PRO A 70 1.03 17.24 9.64
N PRO A 71 1.78 16.40 10.39
CA PRO A 71 1.64 14.97 10.27
C PRO A 71 0.22 14.50 10.58
N ALA A 72 -0.21 13.43 9.91
CA ALA A 72 -1.54 12.87 10.08
C ALA A 72 -1.45 11.38 10.41
N THR A 73 -2.47 10.84 11.09
CA THR A 73 -2.64 9.40 11.28
C THR A 73 -4.02 9.03 10.78
N LEU A 74 -4.09 8.07 9.86
CA LEU A 74 -5.35 7.56 9.32
C LEU A 74 -5.65 6.20 9.92
N SER A 75 -6.92 5.94 10.21
CA SER A 75 -7.40 4.59 10.55
C SER A 75 -7.49 3.74 9.29
N LEU A 76 -7.25 2.45 9.44
CA LEU A 76 -7.35 1.44 8.40
C LEU A 76 -8.55 0.53 8.68
N GLU A 77 -9.25 0.14 7.63
CA GLU A 77 -10.27 -0.89 7.72
C GLU A 77 -9.65 -2.24 8.09
N ARG A 78 -10.41 -3.07 8.82
CA ARG A 78 -9.97 -4.41 9.25
C ARG A 78 -9.51 -5.28 8.09
N GLU A 79 -10.17 -5.16 6.95
CA GLU A 79 -9.81 -5.91 5.74
C GLU A 79 -8.46 -5.45 5.20
N THR A 80 -8.22 -4.14 5.09
CA THR A 80 -6.92 -3.58 4.70
C THR A 80 -5.80 -4.06 5.61
N VAL A 81 -6.02 -4.05 6.93
CA VAL A 81 -5.05 -4.58 7.91
C VAL A 81 -4.76 -6.06 7.67
N ARG A 82 -5.80 -6.87 7.42
CA ARG A 82 -5.65 -8.31 7.14
C ARG A 82 -4.80 -8.54 5.89
N LEU A 83 -5.04 -7.79 4.82
CA LEU A 83 -4.28 -7.88 3.57
C LEU A 83 -2.84 -7.41 3.75
N LEU A 84 -2.61 -6.29 4.45
CA LEU A 84 -1.28 -5.79 4.79
C LEU A 84 -0.47 -6.83 5.58
N ARG A 85 -1.07 -7.45 6.60
CA ARG A 85 -0.41 -8.52 7.36
C ARG A 85 -0.06 -9.73 6.50
N ARG A 86 -0.98 -10.17 5.63
CA ARG A 86 -0.73 -11.29 4.69
C ARG A 86 0.45 -10.95 3.78
N TYR A 87 0.38 -9.79 3.13
CA TYR A 87 1.42 -9.35 2.21
C TYR A 87 2.78 -9.18 2.89
N LEU A 88 2.86 -8.47 4.01
CA LEU A 88 4.15 -8.20 4.68
C LEU A 88 4.81 -9.48 5.22
N ARG A 89 4.01 -10.48 5.62
CA ARG A 89 4.54 -11.80 6.02
C ARG A 89 5.17 -12.54 4.85
N ASP A 90 4.53 -12.51 3.69
CA ASP A 90 4.90 -13.35 2.54
C ASP A 90 5.70 -12.58 1.47
N ARG A 91 6.00 -11.29 1.69
CA ARG A 91 6.64 -10.43 0.69
C ARG A 91 8.01 -10.97 0.31
N TRP A 92 8.29 -10.91 -0.98
CA TRP A 92 9.51 -11.44 -1.59
C TRP A 92 10.81 -10.68 -1.23
N LYS A 93 10.69 -9.48 -0.63
CA LYS A 93 11.81 -8.63 -0.22
C LYS A 93 11.53 -8.00 1.13
N ASP A 94 12.48 -8.12 2.04
CA ASP A 94 12.45 -7.50 3.35
C ASP A 94 13.27 -6.20 3.34
N VAL A 95 12.57 -5.07 3.20
CA VAL A 95 13.14 -3.71 3.17
C VAL A 95 12.19 -2.73 3.86
N ASP A 96 12.69 -1.54 4.20
CA ASP A 96 11.91 -0.54 4.93
C ASP A 96 10.65 -0.10 4.18
N ALA A 97 10.72 0.04 2.85
CA ALA A 97 9.56 0.44 2.05
C ALA A 97 8.46 -0.63 2.08
N VAL A 98 7.20 -0.21 2.24
CA VAL A 98 6.04 -1.11 2.19
C VAL A 98 5.98 -1.80 0.82
N PHE A 99 6.18 -1.05 -0.26
CA PHE A 99 6.10 -1.57 -1.63
C PHE A 99 7.47 -1.51 -2.35
N PRO A 100 8.30 -2.56 -2.25
CA PRO A 100 9.55 -2.64 -2.98
C PRO A 100 9.34 -2.81 -4.49
N ALA A 101 10.24 -2.21 -5.25
CA ALA A 101 10.35 -2.48 -6.67
C ALA A 101 11.27 -3.68 -6.95
N ARG A 102 11.27 -4.16 -8.21
CA ARG A 102 12.11 -5.28 -8.59
C ARG A 102 13.60 -4.94 -8.52
N SER A 103 13.97 -3.76 -9.03
CA SER A 103 15.35 -3.31 -9.21
C SER A 103 15.78 -2.19 -8.26
N SER A 104 14.90 -1.70 -7.39
CA SER A 104 15.21 -0.68 -6.39
C SER A 104 14.55 -1.01 -5.05
N PRO A 105 14.94 -0.34 -3.95
CA PRO A 105 14.34 -0.55 -2.63
C PRO A 105 12.85 -0.21 -2.56
N ARG A 106 12.32 0.62 -3.47
CA ARG A 106 10.95 1.19 -3.40
C ARG A 106 10.38 1.45 -4.80
N LEU A 107 9.05 1.33 -4.95
CA LEU A 107 8.32 1.81 -6.13
C LEU A 107 8.43 3.34 -6.28
N HIS A 108 8.48 3.83 -7.51
CA HIS A 108 8.50 5.25 -7.80
C HIS A 108 7.28 5.64 -8.61
N ASP A 109 6.65 6.76 -8.26
CA ASP A 109 5.62 7.40 -9.08
C ASP A 109 6.34 8.04 -10.29
N THR A 110 6.43 7.31 -11.41
CA THR A 110 7.18 7.78 -12.58
C THR A 110 6.23 8.56 -13.49
N PHE A 111 6.10 9.87 -13.22
CA PHE A 111 5.75 10.87 -14.22
C PHE A 111 6.86 11.93 -14.22
N ALA A 112 7.96 11.63 -14.92
CA ALA A 112 9.00 12.57 -15.28
C ALA A 112 9.35 12.35 -16.75
#